data_AF-A0A7L2WQX1-F1
#
_entry.id   AF-A0A7L2WQX1-F1
#
_cell.length_a   1.000
_cell.length_b   1.000
_cell.length_c   1.000
_cell.angle_alpha   90.00
_cell.angle_beta   90.00
_cell.angle_gamma   90.00
#
_symmetry.space_group_name_H-M   'P 1'
#
loop_
_entity.id
_entity.type
_entity.pdbx_description
1 polymer ?
#
loop_
_entity_poly.entity_id
_entity_poly.type
_entity_poly.pdbx_seq_one_letter_code
_entity_poly.pdbx_strand_id
1 'polypeptide(L)'
;DSASLVPAGALKVTPGHSPPDLALARAHGLPLLSVIGEDGTMCPPGGGWLQGIHRFVAREKVVAALAERGLYRGTQDHDMTLPMCRCRCPYPVPSMSPSRD
;
A
#
# COMPACT_ATOMS: atom_id res chain seq x y z
N ASP A 1 -25.95 0.95 -14.50
CA ASP A 1 -25.35 2.26 -14.24
C ASP A 1 -24.00 2.14 -13.55
N SER A 2 -22.97 1.81 -14.33
CA SER A 2 -21.58 1.80 -13.89
C SER A 2 -21.00 3.19 -14.08
N ALA A 3 -21.18 4.05 -13.07
CA ALA A 3 -20.37 5.27 -12.98
C ALA A 3 -18.90 4.84 -12.94
N SER A 4 -18.20 4.99 -14.07
CA SER A 4 -16.75 4.85 -14.11
C SER A 4 -16.18 5.75 -13.02
N LEU A 5 -15.42 5.18 -12.09
CA LEU A 5 -14.73 5.95 -11.06
C LEU A 5 -13.65 6.75 -11.77
N VAL A 6 -13.99 7.99 -12.14
CA VAL A 6 -13.03 8.94 -12.72
C VAL A 6 -11.93 9.20 -11.68
N PRO A 7 -10.64 9.14 -12.05
CA PRO A 7 -9.55 9.45 -11.14
C PRO A 7 -9.77 10.83 -10.50
N ALA A 8 -9.71 10.89 -9.17
CA ALA A 8 -10.11 12.08 -8.39
C ALA A 8 -9.19 13.32 -8.56
N GLY A 9 -8.24 13.30 -9.49
CA GLY A 9 -7.23 14.34 -9.67
C GLY A 9 -6.21 14.46 -8.54
N ALA A 10 -6.35 13.65 -7.48
CA ALA A 10 -5.46 13.59 -6.33
C ALA A 10 -5.05 12.14 -6.03
N LEU A 11 -3.82 11.95 -5.55
CA LEU A 11 -3.21 10.65 -5.25
C LEU A 11 -2.69 10.61 -3.82
N LYS A 12 -2.63 9.41 -3.23
CA LYS A 12 -1.95 9.19 -1.96
C LYS A 12 -0.43 9.31 -2.12
N VAL A 13 0.27 9.74 -1.07
CA VAL A 13 1.73 9.77 -0.99
C VAL A 13 2.18 8.88 0.17
N THR A 14 2.94 7.83 -0.14
CA THR A 14 3.39 6.76 0.77
C THR A 14 4.90 6.52 0.61
N PRO A 15 5.77 7.37 1.20
CA PRO A 15 7.20 7.40 0.90
C PRO A 15 7.96 6.12 1.21
N GLY A 16 7.49 5.33 2.18
CA GLY A 16 8.08 4.04 2.54
C GLY A 16 7.69 2.86 1.63
N HIS A 17 6.78 3.07 0.67
CA HIS A 17 6.17 1.99 -0.13
C HIS A 17 6.03 2.34 -1.61
N SER A 18 6.70 3.38 -2.11
CA SER A 18 6.60 3.80 -3.51
C SER A 18 7.81 4.66 -3.87
N PRO A 19 8.65 4.26 -4.84
CA PRO A 19 9.79 5.07 -5.26
C PRO A 19 9.40 6.47 -5.78
N PRO A 20 8.32 6.65 -6.57
CA PRO A 20 7.82 7.99 -6.91
C PRO A 20 7.45 8.82 -5.67
N ASP A 21 6.78 8.23 -4.69
CA ASP A 21 6.36 8.93 -3.47
C ASP A 21 7.57 9.31 -2.60
N LEU A 22 8.62 8.48 -2.58
CA LEU A 22 9.88 8.79 -1.90
C LEU A 22 10.57 10.01 -2.52
N ALA A 23 10.61 10.11 -3.86
CA ALA A 23 11.20 11.25 -4.54
C ALA A 23 10.43 12.54 -4.21
N LEU A 24 9.09 12.47 -4.24
CA LEU A 24 8.22 13.59 -3.85
C LEU A 24 8.43 13.97 -2.38
N ALA A 25 8.50 12.99 -1.48
CA ALA A 25 8.75 13.23 -0.07
C ALA A 25 10.07 13.97 0.18
N ARG A 26 11.15 13.58 -0.52
CA ARG A 26 12.44 14.26 -0.41
C ARG A 26 12.37 15.71 -0.91
N ALA A 27 11.67 15.95 -2.02
CA ALA A 27 11.49 17.29 -2.57
C ALA A 27 10.69 18.22 -1.64
N HIS A 28 9.77 17.65 -0.85
CA HIS A 28 8.87 18.41 0.04
C HIS A 28 9.18 18.25 1.54
N GLY A 29 10.28 17.60 1.91
CA GLY A 29 10.67 17.40 3.31
C GLY A 29 9.70 16.54 4.13
N LEU A 30 8.99 15.60 3.50
CA LEU A 30 8.05 14.71 4.19
C LEU A 30 8.80 13.57 4.91
N PRO A 31 8.32 13.13 6.09
CA PRO A 31 8.94 12.05 6.83
C PRO A 31 8.83 10.71 6.11
N LEU A 32 9.86 9.88 6.27
CA LEU A 32 9.85 8.50 5.80
C LEU A 32 9.26 7.58 6.86
N LEU A 33 8.04 7.12 6.63
CA LEU A 33 7.34 6.18 7.51
C LEU A 33 7.04 4.88 6.77
N SER A 34 7.27 3.75 7.43
CA SER A 34 6.84 2.42 6.98
C SER A 34 5.93 1.78 8.02
N VAL A 35 4.89 1.10 7.55
CA VAL A 35 3.90 0.39 8.37
C VAL A 35 3.84 -1.10 8.00
N ILE A 36 4.74 -1.56 7.14
CA ILE A 36 4.86 -2.96 6.71
C ILE A 36 6.30 -3.39 6.99
N GLY A 37 6.46 -4.45 7.78
CA GLY A 37 7.74 -5.07 8.09
C GLY A 37 8.28 -5.88 6.92
N GLU A 38 9.54 -6.32 7.04
CA GLU A 38 10.21 -7.13 6.01
C GLU A 38 9.53 -8.50 5.79
N ASP A 39 8.86 -9.02 6.81
CA ASP A 39 8.08 -10.25 6.76
C ASP A 39 6.69 -10.07 6.14
N GLY A 40 6.35 -8.84 5.72
CA GLY A 40 5.07 -8.50 5.12
C GLY A 40 3.92 -8.32 6.11
N THR A 41 4.20 -8.35 7.42
CA THR A 41 3.22 -8.04 8.47
C THR A 41 3.15 -6.55 8.75
N MET A 42 1.98 -6.07 9.19
CA MET A 42 1.83 -4.67 9.57
C MET A 42 2.56 -4.39 10.90
N CYS A 43 3.28 -3.28 10.95
CA CYS A 43 4.06 -2.85 12.11
C CYS A 43 3.73 -1.38 12.51
N PRO A 44 4.08 -0.94 13.73
CA PRO A 44 3.96 0.46 14.11
C PRO A 44 4.70 1.38 13.12
N PRO A 45 4.13 2.55 12.76
CA PRO A 45 2.98 3.22 13.38
C PRO A 45 1.60 2.91 12.76
N GLY A 46 1.44 1.81 12.02
CA GLY A 46 0.24 1.49 11.19
C GLY A 46 -1.11 1.25 11.91
N GLY A 47 -1.24 1.62 13.18
CA GLY A 47 -2.41 1.37 14.02
C GLY A 47 -2.39 -0.03 14.64
N GLY A 48 -2.52 -0.10 15.98
CA GLY A 48 -2.35 -1.35 16.74
C GLY A 48 -3.32 -2.47 16.37
N TRP A 49 -4.51 -2.13 15.86
CA TRP A 49 -5.54 -3.10 15.45
C TRP A 49 -5.16 -3.92 14.20
N LEU A 50 -4.10 -3.54 13.49
CA LEU A 50 -3.54 -4.29 12.36
C LEU A 50 -2.20 -4.96 12.68
N GLN A 51 -1.59 -4.67 13.82
CA GLN A 51 -0.22 -5.10 14.11
C GLN A 51 -0.07 -6.64 14.05
N GLY A 52 0.97 -7.11 13.35
CA GLY A 52 1.25 -8.54 13.14
C GLY A 52 0.37 -9.22 12.08
N ILE A 53 -0.64 -8.54 11.53
CA ILE A 53 -1.48 -9.08 10.46
C ILE A 53 -0.74 -8.95 9.13
N HIS A 54 -0.76 -10.00 8.31
CA HIS A 54 -0.17 -9.94 6.96
C HIS A 54 -0.88 -8.91 6.07
N ARG A 55 -0.11 -8.14 5.29
CA ARG A 55 -0.58 -6.96 4.53
C ARG A 55 -1.80 -7.20 3.62
N PHE A 56 -1.97 -8.41 3.08
CA PHE A 56 -3.11 -8.75 2.22
C PHE A 56 -4.41 -8.87 3.04
N VAL A 57 -4.35 -9.49 4.23
CA VAL A 57 -5.49 -9.57 5.15
C VAL A 57 -5.79 -8.19 5.76
N ALA A 58 -4.74 -7.41 6.05
CA ALA A 58 -4.89 -6.05 6.53
C ALA A 58 -5.63 -5.15 5.51
N ARG A 59 -5.39 -5.34 4.20
CA ARG A 59 -6.10 -4.61 3.15
C ARG A 59 -7.62 -4.78 3.24
N GLU A 60 -8.09 -6.03 3.36
CA GLU A 60 -9.52 -6.34 3.46
C GLU A 60 -10.15 -5.67 4.69
N LYS A 61 -9.46 -5.75 5.83
CA LYS A 61 -9.87 -5.10 7.09
C LYS A 61 -9.96 -3.58 6.97
N VAL A 62 -9.01 -2.94 6.28
CA VAL A 62 -9.03 -1.49 6.04
C VAL A 62 -10.20 -1.10 5.15
N VAL A 63 -10.49 -1.86 4.09
CA VAL A 63 -11.64 -1.61 3.22
C VAL A 63 -12.95 -1.71 4.01
N ALA A 64 -13.11 -2.74 4.83
CA ALA A 64 -14.28 -2.90 5.70
C ALA A 64 -14.43 -1.70 6.66
N ALA A 65 -13.35 -1.31 7.34
CA ALA A 65 -13.38 -0.16 8.25
C ALA A 65 -13.71 1.17 7.55
N LEU A 66 -13.24 1.37 6.30
CA LEU A 66 -13.60 2.54 5.50
C LEU A 66 -15.08 2.52 5.08
N ALA A 67 -15.62 1.34 4.78
CA ALA A 67 -17.03 1.17 4.44
C ALA A 67 -17.95 1.43 5.65
N GLU A 68 -17.63 0.85 6.81
CA GLU A 68 -18.35 1.08 8.07
C GLU A 68 -18.41 2.56 8.46
N ARG A 69 -17.35 3.32 8.13
CA ARG A 69 -17.25 4.77 8.39
C ARG A 69 -17.86 5.64 7.28
N GLY A 70 -18.39 5.06 6.21
CA GLY A 70 -18.92 5.80 5.07
C GLY A 70 -17.86 6.59 4.27
N LEU A 71 -16.58 6.21 4.36
CA LEU A 71 -15.45 6.85 3.66
C LEU A 71 -15.07 6.15 2.37
N TYR A 72 -15.48 4.90 2.19
CA TYR A 72 -15.23 4.14 0.96
C TYR A 72 -16.07 4.68 -0.21
N ARG A 73 -15.46 4.81 -1.39
CA ARG A 73 -16.12 5.34 -2.61
C ARG A 73 -16.21 4.32 -3.75
N GLY A 74 -15.78 3.08 -3.50
CA GLY A 74 -15.80 1.99 -4.48
C GLY A 74 -14.41 1.55 -4.89
N THR A 75 -14.39 0.51 -5.73
CA THR A 75 -13.20 -0.07 -6.37
C THR A 75 -13.51 -0.32 -7.82
N GLN A 76 -12.48 -0.28 -8.66
CA GLN A 76 -12.55 -0.64 -10.06
C GLN A 76 -11.32 -1.49 -10.39
N ASP A 77 -11.49 -2.47 -11.27
CA ASP A 77 -10.38 -3.26 -11.77
C ASP A 77 -9.39 -2.37 -12.54
N HIS A 78 -8.11 -2.55 -12.23
CA HIS A 78 -7.04 -1.78 -12.82
C HIS A 78 -5.84 -2.68 -13.06
N ASP A 79 -5.48 -2.85 -14.33
CA ASP A 79 -4.28 -3.61 -14.70
C ASP A 79 -3.04 -2.85 -14.25
N MET A 80 -2.17 -3.53 -13.51
CA MET A 80 -0.92 -2.95 -13.04
C MET A 80 0.24 -3.94 -13.18
N THR A 81 1.42 -3.41 -13.47
CA THR A 81 2.65 -4.21 -13.45
C THR A 81 3.09 -4.44 -12.00
N LEU A 82 3.11 -5.70 -11.57
CA LEU A 82 3.58 -6.09 -10.25
C LEU A 82 5.04 -6.56 -10.31
N PRO A 83 5.92 -6.05 -9.45
CA PRO A 83 7.27 -6.59 -9.34
C PRO A 83 7.22 -7.95 -8.61
N MET A 84 7.83 -8.96 -9.21
CA MET A 84 7.83 -10.34 -8.71
C MET A 84 9.21 -10.73 -8.18
N CYS A 85 9.26 -11.62 -7.18
CA CYS A 85 10.53 -12.16 -6.67
C CYS A 85 11.26 -12.87 -7.81
N ARG A 86 12.54 -12.53 -8.04
CA ARG A 86 13.41 -13.26 -8.99
C ARG A 86 13.49 -14.75 -8.68
N CYS A 87 13.38 -15.07 -7.39
CA CYS A 87 13.29 -16.36 -6.73
C CYS A 87 12.11 -17.24 -7.18
N ARG A 88 11.20 -16.69 -8.01
CA ARG A 88 10.02 -17.39 -8.54
C ARG A 88 9.07 -17.90 -7.46
N CYS A 89 9.02 -17.23 -6.31
CA CYS A 89 7.95 -17.44 -5.35
C CYS A 89 6.68 -16.70 -5.83
N PRO A 90 5.48 -17.14 -5.40
CA PRO A 90 4.22 -16.56 -5.88
C PRO A 90 3.94 -15.16 -5.30
N TYR A 91 4.79 -14.64 -4.43
CA TYR A 91 4.55 -13.38 -3.73
C TYR A 91 5.19 -12.19 -4.45
N PRO A 92 4.43 -11.11 -4.71
CA PRO A 92 4.98 -9.84 -5.16
C PRO A 92 5.97 -9.29 -4.13
N VAL A 93 7.06 -8.70 -4.61
CA VAL A 93 8.03 -8.06 -3.71
C VAL A 93 7.44 -6.77 -3.14
N PRO A 94 7.62 -6.50 -1.83
CA PRO A 94 7.30 -5.18 -1.29
C PRO A 94 8.09 -4.11 -2.06
N SER A 95 7.42 -3.02 -2.40
CA SER A 95 8.09 -1.85 -2.95
C SER A 95 9.15 -1.38 -1.97
N MET A 96 10.38 -1.21 -2.47
CA MET A 96 11.54 -0.74 -1.70
C MET A 96 12.19 -1.77 -0.75
N SER A 97 11.85 -3.06 -0.84
CA SER A 97 12.66 -4.09 -0.19
C SER A 97 14.07 -4.16 -0.83
N PRO A 98 15.16 -4.28 -0.05
CA PRO A 98 16.49 -4.46 -0.62
C PRO A 98 16.54 -5.72 -1.50
N SER A 99 17.30 -5.68 -2.60
CA SER A 99 17.59 -6.89 -3.36
C SER A 99 18.34 -7.86 -2.45
N ARG A 100 17.78 -9.04 -2.26
CA ARG A 100 18.51 -10.18 -1.69
C ARG A 100 19.27 -10.77 -2.86
N ASP A 101 20.57 -10.46 -2.96
CA ASP A 101 21.48 -11.06 -3.94
C ASP A 101 21.62 -12.57 -3.73
#